data_AF-A0A373IM84-F1
#
_entry.id   AF-A0A373IM84-F1
#
_cell.length_a   1.000
_cell.length_b   1.000
_cell.length_c   1.000
_cell.angle_alpha   90.00
_cell.angle_beta   90.00
_cell.angle_gamma   90.00
#
_symmetry.space_group_name_H-M   'P 1'
#
loop_
_entity.id
_entity.type
_entity.pdbx_description
1 polymer ?
#
loop_
_entity_poly.entity_id
_entity_poly.type
_entity_poly.pdbx_seq_one_letter_code
_entity_poly.pdbx_strand_id
1 'polypeptide(L)' 'MEKKTIGGFIAALRKVNGMTQKDLAERLNVSDKTVSSFI' A
#
# COMPACT_ATOMS: atom_id res chain seq x y z
N MET A 1 -17.34 -10.45 -2.71
CA MET A 1 -16.23 -11.29 -2.22
C MET A 1 -14.95 -10.54 -2.53
N GLU A 2 -14.22 -10.04 -1.53
CA GLU A 2 -12.94 -9.37 -1.81
C GLU A 2 -12.01 -10.36 -2.51
N LYS A 3 -11.57 -10.02 -3.72
CA LYS A 3 -10.48 -10.75 -4.36
C LYS A 3 -9.26 -10.52 -3.46
N LYS A 4 -8.75 -11.58 -2.85
CA LYS A 4 -7.49 -11.54 -2.09
C LYS A 4 -6.36 -11.25 -3.08
N THR A 5 -6.09 -9.98 -3.32
CA THR A 5 -4.98 -9.51 -4.14
C THR A 5 -3.80 -9.19 -3.23
N ILE A 6 -2.59 -9.27 -3.79
CA ILE A 6 -1.37 -8.82 -3.09
C ILE A 6 -1.53 -7.34 -2.70
N GLY A 7 -2.15 -6.52 -3.55
CA GLY A 7 -2.42 -5.12 -3.23
C GLY A 7 -3.31 -4.94 -2.00
N GLY A 8 -4.41 -5.70 -1.90
CA GLY A 8 -5.27 -5.68 -0.72
C GLY A 8 -4.56 -6.14 0.56
N PHE A 9 -3.68 -7.14 0.47
CA PHE A 9 -2.87 -7.60 1.59
C PHE A 9 -1.89 -6.52 2.08
N ILE A 10 -1.19 -5.86 1.15
CA ILE A 10 -0.27 -4.77 1.48
C ILE A 10 -1.03 -3.56 2.04
N ALA A 11 -2.22 -3.25 1.52
CA ALA A 11 -3.07 -2.18 2.04
C ALA A 11 -3.49 -2.44 3.51
N ALA A 12 -3.87 -3.67 3.83
CA ALA A 12 -4.23 -4.07 5.18
C ALA A 12 -3.03 -3.96 6.14
N LEU A 13 -1.87 -4.51 5.75
CA LEU A 13 -0.63 -4.40 6.52
C LEU A 13 -0.23 -2.95 6.78
N ARG A 14 -0.28 -2.10 5.74
CA ARG A 14 0.03 -0.67 5.83
C ARG A 14 -0.85 0.01 6.88
N LYS A 15 -2.16 -0.24 6.86
CA LYS A 15 -3.13 0.33 7.82
C LYS A 15 -2.89 -0.14 9.25
N VAL A 16 -2.61 -1.43 9.47
CA VAL A 16 -2.31 -1.99 10.80
C VAL A 16 -1.03 -1.38 11.39
N ASN A 17 -0.07 -1.03 10.54
CA ASN A 17 1.16 -0.34 10.95
C ASN A 17 1.01 1.19 11.03
N GLY A 18 -0.20 1.74 10.89
CA GLY A 18 -0.44 3.19 11.01
C GLY A 18 0.17 4.03 9.88
N MET A 19 0.57 3.41 8.77
CA MET A 19 1.23 4.10 7.67
C MET A 19 0.22 4.65 6.66
N THR A 20 0.50 5.81 6.06
CA THR A 20 -0.18 6.31 4.86
C THR A 20 0.40 5.70 3.59
N GLN A 21 -0.26 5.86 2.44
CA GLN A 21 0.31 5.42 1.16
C GLN A 21 1.60 6.17 0.82
N LYS A 22 1.71 7.46 1.22
CA LYS A 22 2.92 8.27 1.07
C LYS A 22 4.08 7.71 1.90
N ASP A 23 3.84 7.36 3.16
CA ASP A 23 4.88 6.77 4.02
C ASP A 23 5.40 5.44 3.45
N LEU A 24 4.50 4.63 2.87
CA LEU A 24 4.88 3.41 2.17
C LEU A 24 5.70 3.70 0.91
N ALA A 25 5.30 4.70 0.12
CA ALA A 25 6.02 5.11 -1.09
C ALA A 25 7.44 5.60 -0.78
N GLU A 26 7.59 6.42 0.26
CA GLU A 26 8.88 6.92 0.75
C GLU A 26 9.81 5.77 1.19
N ARG A 27 9.28 4.80 1.96
CA ARG A 27 10.05 3.63 2.40
C ARG A 27 10.50 2.73 1.26
N LEU A 28 9.67 2.61 0.22
CA LEU A 28 9.97 1.80 -0.97
C LEU A 28 10.77 2.57 -2.02
N ASN A 29 11.07 3.85 -1.79
CA ASN A 29 11.72 4.76 -2.73
C ASN A 29 11.03 4.78 -4.10
N VAL A 30 9.69 4.84 -4.08
CA VAL A 30 8.84 4.94 -5.27
C VAL A 30 7.92 6.15 -5.17
N SER A 31 7.27 6.50 -6.28
CA SER A 31 6.24 7.52 -6.25
C SER A 31 4.99 7.03 -5.51
N ASP A 32 4.29 7.95 -4.86
CA ASP A 32 2.95 7.74 -4.31
C ASP A 32 1.96 7.20 -5.37
N LYS A 33 2.08 7.66 -6.62
CA LYS A 33 1.30 7.19 -7.77
C LYS A 33 1.53 5.70 -8.05
N THR A 34 2.76 5.21 -7.86
CA THR A 34 3.09 3.78 -7.99
C THR A 34 2.35 2.96 -6.93
N VAL A 35 2.34 3.44 -5.69
CA VAL A 35 1.63 2.78 -4.59
C VAL A 35 0.12 2.81 -4.83
N SER A 36 -0.46 3.95 -5.20
CA SER A 36 -1.91 4.07 -5.46
C SER A 36 -2.40 3.23 -6.64
N SER A 37 -1.55 2.97 -7.64
CA SER A 37 -1.91 2.09 -8.76
C SER A 37 -1.85 0.60 -8.39
N PHE A 38 -1.15 0.26 -7.31
CA PHE A 38 -0.90 -1.10 -6.86
C PHE A 38 -1.86 -1.54 -5.73
N ILE A 39 -2.21 -0.63 -4.80
CA ILE A 39 -3.07 -0.90 -3.64
C ILE A 39 -4.35 -0.06 -3.57
#